data_AF-A0AAN6L2P9-F1
#
_entry.id   AF-A0AAN6L2P9-F1
#
_cell.length_a   1.000
_cell.length_b   1.000
_cell.length_c   1.000
_cell.angle_alpha   90.00
_cell.angle_beta   90.00
_cell.angle_gamma   90.00
#
_symmetry.space_group_name_H-M   'P 1'
#
loop_
_entity.id
_entity.type
_entity.pdbx_description
1 polymer ?
#
loop_
_entity_poly.entity_id
_entity_poly.type
_entity_poly.pdbx_seq_one_letter_code
_entity_poly.pdbx_strand_id
1 'polypeptide(L)'
;MENYGESGSDSELHQRLEVILEEDNGHRRKSSLVSSDTPRLAHRHAERSKSACFVHSLLGHPQPIPRLEKVQEDNETKSVYKTPPGYDDSLSPLVMQSRLLTKKQLSEMAWNVRALSKRLGSVKMKLNVRTVFVLTKPQDQWLVLLTRKLTQWLLSKDRETQYTVYVEKRLKDDKQFDTAGLFVDEPTATGRLKFWDLQLVQEKPHTFDFVVTLGGDGTVLYASWLFQRVVPPVLSFALGSLGFLTNFDFEHFQSTLGTAFHEGVTLSLRLRFECTIMRSRPRDKFSAPRDLVEELIGEESEDDTTHTPDKMFQILNDIVIDRGPNPTMSSIEIFGDDEHFTSVQADGVCVATPTGSTAYSLAAGGSLSHPENPVILLTAICAHTLNFRPIILPDTIVLRVGVPYNARTSSWAAFDGRERMELHPGDYVTISASRFPFANVSPSSARSHDWIQSISRTLNWNSRQKQKGFDLEKGCDATKGAT
;
A
#
# COMPACT_ATOMS: atom_id res chain seq x y z
N MET A 1 -17.73 71.80 -14.95
CA MET A 1 -17.57 72.69 -13.78
C MET A 1 -18.18 71.94 -12.62
N GLU A 2 -17.53 71.56 -11.52
CA GLU A 2 -16.21 71.73 -10.90
C GLU A 2 -16.09 70.55 -9.90
N ASN A 3 -15.02 69.75 -9.96
CA ASN A 3 -13.93 69.65 -8.98
C ASN A 3 -14.26 69.23 -7.52
N TYR A 4 -13.84 67.99 -7.20
CA TYR A 4 -13.04 67.49 -6.05
C TYR A 4 -13.18 68.08 -4.62
N GLY A 5 -13.28 67.18 -3.63
CA GLY A 5 -12.75 67.40 -2.27
C GLY A 5 -13.36 66.57 -1.11
N GLU A 6 -12.72 65.42 -0.80
CA GLU A 6 -12.54 64.69 0.49
C GLU A 6 -13.57 64.70 1.65
N SER A 7 -13.88 63.50 2.17
CA SER A 7 -13.51 63.05 3.55
C SER A 7 -14.12 61.67 3.87
N GLY A 8 -13.33 60.81 4.51
CA GLY A 8 -13.58 59.36 4.61
C GLY A 8 -14.47 58.89 5.77
N SER A 9 -14.80 57.60 5.74
CA SER A 9 -14.83 56.73 6.92
C SER A 9 -14.86 55.25 6.49
N ASP A 10 -13.94 54.48 7.07
CA ASP A 10 -13.83 53.03 6.96
C ASP A 10 -15.10 52.32 7.42
N SER A 11 -15.55 51.34 6.63
CA SER A 11 -16.22 50.14 7.15
C SER A 11 -16.28 49.05 6.07
N GLU A 12 -15.14 48.40 5.83
CA GLU A 12 -15.12 47.11 5.14
C GLU A 12 -15.82 46.06 6.02
N LEU A 13 -17.01 45.66 5.56
CA LEU A 13 -17.77 44.51 6.03
C LEU A 13 -16.93 43.22 5.87
N HIS A 14 -16.19 42.86 6.92
CA HIS A 14 -15.72 41.49 7.12
C HIS A 14 -16.92 40.59 7.47
N GLN A 15 -17.58 40.03 6.46
CA GLN A 15 -18.40 38.83 6.65
C GLN A 15 -17.46 37.67 7.01
N ARG A 16 -17.28 37.43 8.31
CA ARG A 16 -16.70 36.18 8.81
C ARG A 16 -17.63 35.05 8.41
N LEU A 17 -17.16 34.17 7.53
CA LEU A 17 -17.76 32.86 7.28
C LEU A 17 -17.79 32.09 8.61
N GLU A 18 -18.95 32.00 9.24
CA GLU A 18 -19.18 31.03 10.31
C GLU A 18 -19.29 29.63 9.69
N VAL A 19 -18.29 28.80 9.96
CA VAL A 19 -18.36 27.37 9.68
C VAL A 19 -19.11 26.73 10.84
N ILE A 20 -20.39 26.44 10.63
CA ILE A 20 -21.20 25.65 11.56
C ILE A 20 -20.80 24.19 11.36
N LEU A 21 -20.11 23.61 12.36
CA LEU A 21 -19.87 22.17 12.42
C LEU A 21 -21.06 21.55 13.15
N GLU A 22 -21.94 20.87 12.42
CA GLU A 22 -22.97 20.03 13.05
C GLU A 22 -22.28 18.87 13.78
N GLU A 23 -22.37 18.86 15.11
CA GLU A 23 -21.70 17.87 15.97
C GLU A 23 -22.37 16.47 15.94
N ASP A 24 -23.48 16.28 15.22
CA ASP A 24 -24.37 15.13 15.43
C ASP A 24 -24.48 14.11 14.30
N ASN A 25 -23.52 14.08 13.36
CA ASN A 25 -23.44 12.97 12.39
C ASN A 25 -22.67 11.76 12.93
N GLY A 26 -23.09 11.29 14.10
CA GLY A 26 -22.68 10.02 14.72
C GLY A 26 -23.30 8.80 14.05
N HIS A 27 -23.39 8.73 12.71
CA HIS A 27 -23.90 7.55 12.03
C HIS A 27 -22.90 6.39 12.17
N ARG A 28 -23.31 5.35 12.89
CA ARG A 28 -22.53 4.12 13.09
C ARG A 28 -22.87 3.14 11.98
N ARG A 29 -21.95 2.95 11.04
CA ARG A 29 -22.09 2.10 9.84
C ARG A 29 -22.87 0.80 10.07
N LYS A 30 -23.91 0.56 9.26
CA LYS A 30 -24.71 -0.69 9.20
C LYS A 30 -23.88 -1.98 9.17
N SER A 31 -22.73 -1.96 8.47
CA SER A 31 -21.85 -3.13 8.30
C SER A 31 -20.78 -3.29 9.39
N SER A 32 -20.77 -2.44 10.43
CA SER A 32 -19.80 -2.46 11.53
C SER A 32 -20.29 -3.13 12.82
N LEU A 33 -21.55 -3.56 12.88
CA LEU A 33 -22.11 -4.27 14.03
C LEU A 33 -21.64 -5.74 14.02
N VAL A 34 -20.72 -6.05 14.93
CA VAL A 34 -20.60 -7.38 15.52
C VAL A 34 -21.55 -7.42 16.71
N SER A 35 -22.31 -8.51 16.87
CA SER A 35 -23.29 -8.70 17.95
C SER A 35 -22.71 -8.38 19.32
N SER A 36 -23.54 -7.79 20.19
CA SER A 36 -23.25 -7.41 21.58
C SER A 36 -22.83 -8.57 22.51
N ASP A 37 -22.81 -9.81 22.02
CA ASP A 37 -22.39 -11.01 22.75
C ASP A 37 -20.88 -11.31 22.72
N THR A 38 -20.07 -10.46 22.08
CA THR A 38 -18.64 -10.39 22.47
C THR A 38 -18.52 -9.60 23.77
N PRO A 39 -17.83 -10.12 24.80
CA PRO A 39 -17.82 -9.49 26.13
C PRO A 39 -17.40 -8.03 26.01
N ARG A 40 -18.20 -7.13 26.58
CA ARG A 40 -17.87 -5.71 26.72
C ARG A 40 -16.46 -5.59 27.32
N LEU A 41 -15.47 -5.35 26.47
CA LEU A 41 -14.13 -5.06 26.93
C LEU A 41 -14.18 -3.69 27.59
N ALA A 42 -14.16 -3.72 28.92
CA ALA A 42 -13.98 -2.54 29.75
C ALA A 42 -12.84 -1.69 29.18
N HIS A 43 -13.05 -0.38 29.11
CA HIS A 43 -11.99 0.60 28.89
C HIS A 43 -10.90 0.40 29.94
N ARG A 44 -9.93 -0.46 29.64
CA ARG A 44 -8.66 -0.57 30.34
C ARG A 44 -7.62 0.01 29.40
N HIS A 45 -6.90 1.01 29.90
CA HIS A 45 -5.70 1.56 29.28
C HIS A 45 -4.86 0.41 28.71
N ALA A 46 -4.82 0.28 27.39
CA ALA A 46 -4.06 -0.76 26.73
C ALA A 46 -2.57 -0.45 26.94
N GLU A 47 -1.93 -1.23 27.82
CA GLU A 47 -0.49 -1.22 27.95
C GLU A 47 0.15 -1.67 26.64
N ARG A 48 0.93 -0.73 26.08
CA ARG A 48 2.07 -0.86 25.17
C ARG A 48 2.46 -2.29 24.75
N SER A 49 1.93 -2.71 23.60
CA SER A 49 2.58 -3.72 22.77
C SER A 49 3.58 -3.02 21.84
N LYS A 50 4.88 -3.27 22.04
CA LYS A 50 5.96 -2.84 21.13
C LYS A 50 5.72 -3.47 19.75
N SER A 51 5.17 -2.71 18.79
CA SER A 51 5.24 -3.13 17.39
C SER A 51 6.71 -3.05 16.95
N ALA A 52 7.27 -4.21 16.58
CA ALA A 52 8.73 -4.39 16.43
C ALA A 52 9.30 -3.89 15.09
N CYS A 53 8.49 -3.52 14.11
CA CYS A 53 9.00 -2.74 12.97
C CYS A 53 9.00 -1.27 13.36
N PHE A 54 10.20 -0.67 13.36
CA PHE A 54 10.40 0.74 13.68
C PHE A 54 9.44 1.66 12.91
N VAL A 55 9.23 1.39 11.61
CA VAL A 55 8.38 2.21 10.74
C VAL A 55 6.91 2.21 11.19
N HIS A 56 6.34 1.04 11.50
CA HIS A 56 4.95 0.94 11.94
C HIS A 56 4.77 1.30 13.42
N SER A 57 5.83 1.26 14.22
CA SER A 57 5.85 1.82 15.59
C SER A 57 5.66 3.34 15.59
N LEU A 58 6.24 4.03 14.60
CA LEU A 58 6.06 5.48 14.43
C LEU A 58 4.62 5.88 14.09
N LEU A 59 3.81 4.98 13.52
CA LEU A 59 2.39 5.22 13.26
C LEU A 59 1.54 5.20 14.55
N GLY A 60 1.96 4.44 15.57
CA GLY A 60 1.26 4.32 16.86
C GLY A 60 1.59 5.43 17.86
N HIS A 61 2.60 6.26 17.58
CA HIS A 61 3.08 7.32 18.46
C HIS A 61 3.31 8.63 17.69
N PRO A 62 2.33 9.56 17.66
CA PRO A 62 2.56 10.94 17.25
C PRO A 62 3.27 11.71 18.38
N GLN A 63 4.37 11.17 18.92
CA GLN A 63 5.28 11.93 19.78
C GLN A 63 6.34 12.60 18.89
N PRO A 64 6.90 13.76 19.28
CA PRO A 64 8.07 14.29 18.61
C PRO A 64 9.18 13.23 18.71
N ILE A 65 9.65 12.76 17.56
CA ILE A 65 10.93 12.05 17.45
C ILE A 65 11.94 12.90 18.24
N PRO A 66 12.78 12.33 19.14
CA PRO A 66 13.78 13.11 19.85
C PRO A 66 14.52 13.97 18.81
N ARG A 67 14.70 15.26 19.09
CA ARG A 67 15.50 16.14 18.22
C ARG A 67 16.77 15.36 17.88
N LEU A 68 16.91 14.95 16.62
CA LEU A 68 18.13 14.37 16.11
C LEU A 68 19.18 15.46 16.25
N GLU A 69 19.95 15.38 17.33
CA GLU A 69 21.12 16.21 17.53
C GLU A 69 21.98 16.05 16.28
N LYS A 70 22.26 17.19 15.64
CA LYS A 70 23.34 17.25 14.65
C LYS A 70 24.58 16.76 15.39
N VAL A 71 25.23 15.75 14.83
CA VAL A 71 26.47 15.18 15.36
C VAL A 71 27.45 16.31 15.67
N GLN A 72 27.72 16.51 16.95
CA GLN A 72 28.92 17.17 17.46
C GLN A 72 29.47 16.30 18.60
N GLU A 73 30.79 16.21 18.62
CA GLU A 73 31.63 15.31 19.41
C GLU A 73 31.47 15.45 20.93
N ASP A 74 31.77 14.34 21.62
CA ASP A 74 32.14 14.17 23.03
C ASP A 74 31.08 14.43 24.13
N ASN A 75 30.61 13.36 24.79
CA ASN A 75 31.14 12.89 26.09
C ASN A 75 30.27 11.79 26.72
N GLU A 76 30.91 10.93 27.50
CA GLU A 76 30.34 9.81 28.25
C GLU A 76 29.21 10.21 29.22
N THR A 77 28.16 9.39 29.32
CA THR A 77 27.53 9.04 30.61
C THR A 77 26.59 7.83 30.49
N LYS A 78 26.85 6.81 31.32
CA LYS A 78 26.02 5.61 31.52
C LYS A 78 24.65 5.98 32.12
N SER A 79 23.56 5.41 31.62
CA SER A 79 22.35 5.21 32.43
C SER A 79 21.81 3.78 32.30
N VAL A 80 21.67 3.14 33.45
CA VAL A 80 21.20 1.77 33.66
C VAL A 80 19.69 1.82 33.81
N TYR A 81 18.94 1.02 33.03
CA TYR A 81 17.54 0.74 33.33
C TYR A 81 17.37 -0.75 33.67
N LYS A 82 16.97 -0.98 34.92
CA LYS A 82 16.61 -2.27 35.50
C LYS A 82 15.31 -2.81 34.89
N THR A 83 15.30 -4.08 34.56
CA THR A 83 14.13 -4.88 34.19
C THR A 83 13.33 -5.31 35.43
N PRO A 84 11.99 -5.21 35.45
CA PRO A 84 11.16 -6.04 36.31
C PRO A 84 10.69 -7.32 35.57
N PRO A 85 10.44 -8.44 36.28
CA PRO A 85 10.20 -9.75 35.67
C PRO A 85 8.71 -10.09 35.50
N GLY A 86 8.42 -10.79 34.39
CA GLY A 86 7.35 -11.78 34.22
C GLY A 86 5.92 -11.28 33.96
N TYR A 87 5.35 -11.61 32.79
CA TYR A 87 3.99 -12.16 32.67
C TYR A 87 3.66 -12.71 31.26
N ASP A 88 2.69 -13.63 31.26
CA ASP A 88 2.17 -14.59 30.26
C ASP A 88 2.03 -14.17 28.78
N ASP A 89 2.37 -15.11 27.88
CA ASP A 89 2.38 -14.99 26.41
C ASP A 89 1.16 -15.69 25.77
N SER A 90 -0.05 -15.33 26.21
CA SER A 90 -1.27 -15.84 25.57
C SER A 90 -2.33 -14.74 25.48
N LEU A 91 -2.44 -14.14 24.28
CA LEU A 91 -3.55 -13.39 23.67
C LEU A 91 -2.96 -12.20 22.91
N SER A 92 -2.72 -12.37 21.61
CA SER A 92 -2.41 -11.24 20.73
C SER A 92 -3.53 -10.21 20.81
N PRO A 93 -3.27 -8.91 21.03
CA PRO A 93 -4.32 -7.91 21.07
C PRO A 93 -5.05 -7.89 19.72
N LEU A 94 -6.38 -7.95 19.76
CA LEU A 94 -7.25 -7.82 18.58
C LEU A 94 -6.92 -6.51 17.86
N VAL A 95 -6.20 -6.60 16.73
CA VAL A 95 -5.93 -5.46 15.87
C VAL A 95 -7.26 -5.01 15.28
N MET A 96 -7.75 -3.84 15.71
CA MET A 96 -8.96 -3.23 15.17
C MET A 96 -8.84 -3.10 13.65
N GLN A 97 -9.88 -3.46 12.91
CA GLN A 97 -9.86 -3.48 11.43
C GLN A 97 -10.28 -2.11 10.90
N SER A 98 -9.74 -1.66 9.76
CA SER A 98 -10.05 -0.34 9.18
C SER A 98 -11.54 -0.19 8.88
N ARG A 99 -12.23 -1.27 8.48
CA ARG A 99 -13.68 -1.25 8.25
C ARG A 99 -14.52 -0.83 9.48
N LEU A 100 -14.01 -1.11 10.69
CA LEU A 100 -14.68 -0.84 11.96
C LEU A 100 -14.43 0.58 12.47
N LEU A 101 -13.58 1.35 11.80
CA LEU A 101 -13.27 2.73 12.18
C LEU A 101 -14.37 3.69 11.72
N THR A 102 -14.65 4.72 12.51
CA THR A 102 -15.51 5.82 12.08
C THR A 102 -14.86 6.63 10.96
N LYS A 103 -15.64 7.42 10.21
CA LYS A 103 -15.11 8.31 9.17
C LYS A 103 -14.06 9.28 9.71
N LYS A 104 -14.27 9.80 10.92
CA LYS A 104 -13.28 10.62 11.65
C LYS A 104 -11.99 9.84 11.92
N GLN A 105 -12.09 8.63 12.47
CA GLN A 105 -10.91 7.79 12.77
C GLN A 105 -10.14 7.38 11.50
N LEU A 106 -10.82 7.07 10.40
CA LEU A 106 -10.17 6.82 9.11
C LEU A 106 -9.43 8.06 8.60
N SER A 107 -10.05 9.23 8.72
CA SER A 107 -9.45 10.49 8.28
C SER A 107 -8.21 10.84 9.12
N GLU A 108 -8.26 10.64 10.44
CA GLU A 108 -7.10 10.79 11.33
C GLU A 108 -5.99 9.79 10.99
N MET A 109 -6.34 8.53 10.73
CA MET A 109 -5.38 7.50 10.32
C MET A 109 -4.70 7.86 9.00
N ALA A 110 -5.47 8.21 7.97
CA ALA A 110 -4.96 8.63 6.67
C ALA A 110 -4.05 9.86 6.82
N TRP A 111 -4.45 10.84 7.62
CA TRP A 111 -3.63 12.00 7.93
C TRP A 111 -2.28 11.61 8.57
N ASN A 112 -2.30 10.76 9.59
CA ASN A 112 -1.09 10.30 10.28
C ASN A 112 -0.14 9.54 9.35
N VAL A 113 -0.67 8.66 8.50
CA VAL A 113 0.12 7.94 7.49
C VAL A 113 0.76 8.90 6.50
N ARG A 114 0.02 9.92 6.03
CA ARG A 114 0.54 10.94 5.10
C ARG A 114 1.61 11.82 5.73
N ALA A 115 1.36 12.28 6.97
CA ALA A 115 2.32 13.07 7.73
C ALA A 115 3.63 12.29 7.96
N LEU A 116 3.52 11.00 8.29
CA LEU A 116 4.67 10.11 8.40
C LEU A 116 5.39 9.96 7.06
N SER A 117 4.66 9.66 5.98
CA SER A 117 5.23 9.47 4.63
C SER A 117 6.06 10.69 4.20
N LYS A 118 5.52 11.90 4.38
CA LYS A 118 6.23 13.14 4.04
C LYS A 118 7.53 13.33 4.84
N ARG A 119 7.53 12.94 6.13
CA ARG A 119 8.70 12.99 7.01
C ARG A 119 9.75 11.96 6.62
N LEU A 120 9.38 10.69 6.50
CA LEU A 120 10.34 9.60 6.19
C LEU A 120 10.92 9.72 4.78
N GLY A 121 10.18 10.32 3.83
CA GLY A 121 10.71 10.63 2.50
C GLY A 121 11.73 11.79 2.47
N SER A 122 11.86 12.56 3.55
CA SER A 122 12.80 13.69 3.66
C SER A 122 14.01 13.42 4.55
N VAL A 123 14.02 12.29 5.27
CA VAL A 123 15.02 11.98 6.28
C VAL A 123 15.67 10.65 5.95
N LYS A 124 17.01 10.62 5.92
CA LYS A 124 17.76 9.35 5.92
C LYS A 124 17.63 8.69 7.29
N MET A 125 17.10 7.48 7.31
CA MET A 125 16.88 6.69 8.51
C MET A 125 17.94 5.62 8.64
N LYS A 126 18.73 5.67 9.73
CA LYS A 126 19.67 4.59 10.05
C LYS A 126 18.91 3.43 10.71
N LEU A 127 18.87 2.28 10.04
CA LEU A 127 18.20 1.08 10.54
C LEU A 127 19.21 0.19 11.27
N ASN A 128 18.82 -0.37 12.42
CA ASN A 128 19.61 -1.38 13.12
C ASN A 128 19.26 -2.77 12.56
N VAL A 129 19.78 -3.09 11.38
CA VAL A 129 19.46 -4.34 10.68
C VAL A 129 20.27 -5.49 11.29
N ARG A 130 19.60 -6.50 11.83
CA ARG A 130 20.24 -7.75 12.28
C ARG A 130 19.74 -8.94 11.47
N THR A 131 18.50 -8.90 11.04
CA THR A 131 17.82 -9.97 10.33
C THR A 131 17.41 -9.48 8.93
N VAL A 132 17.90 -10.16 7.90
CA VAL A 132 17.60 -9.84 6.50
C VAL A 132 16.77 -10.96 5.90
N PHE A 133 15.59 -10.62 5.40
CA PHE A 133 14.71 -11.52 4.66
C PHE A 133 14.96 -11.38 3.16
N VAL A 134 15.42 -12.44 2.51
CA VAL A 134 15.67 -12.46 1.08
C VAL A 134 14.51 -13.15 0.37
N LEU A 135 13.89 -12.43 -0.57
CA LEU A 135 12.80 -12.90 -1.40
C LEU A 135 13.22 -12.89 -2.86
N THR A 136 13.07 -14.02 -3.55
CA THR A 136 13.41 -14.09 -4.97
C THR A 136 12.28 -14.70 -5.78
N LYS A 137 12.17 -14.29 -7.04
CA LYS A 137 11.16 -14.86 -7.95
C LYS A 137 11.40 -16.38 -8.06
N PRO A 138 10.35 -17.21 -7.90
CA PRO A 138 10.50 -18.66 -7.99
C PRO A 138 10.77 -19.11 -9.44
N GLN A 139 11.26 -20.35 -9.60
CA GLN A 139 11.42 -21.08 -10.87
C GLN A 139 12.49 -20.58 -11.85
N ASP A 140 13.16 -19.47 -11.56
CA ASP A 140 14.28 -18.99 -12.38
C ASP A 140 15.61 -19.47 -11.79
N GLN A 141 16.32 -20.33 -12.54
CA GLN A 141 17.59 -20.91 -12.11
C GLN A 141 18.72 -19.88 -12.01
N TRP A 142 18.75 -18.90 -12.92
CA TRP A 142 19.77 -17.83 -12.86
C TRP A 142 19.66 -17.04 -11.56
N LEU A 143 18.43 -16.83 -11.13
CA LEU A 143 18.10 -16.15 -9.88
C LEU A 143 18.60 -16.88 -8.64
N VAL A 144 18.67 -18.21 -8.66
CA VAL A 144 19.22 -18.99 -7.54
C VAL A 144 20.71 -18.67 -7.33
N LEU A 145 21.48 -18.56 -8.41
CA LEU A 145 22.90 -18.18 -8.36
C LEU A 145 23.09 -16.76 -7.81
N LEU A 146 22.26 -15.81 -8.22
CA LEU A 146 22.30 -14.45 -7.69
C LEU A 146 21.88 -14.39 -6.22
N THR A 147 20.89 -15.20 -5.82
CA THR A 147 20.48 -15.35 -4.42
C THR A 147 21.63 -15.89 -3.58
N ARG A 148 22.35 -16.90 -4.07
CA ARG A 148 23.56 -17.43 -3.42
C ARG A 148 24.61 -16.33 -3.25
N LYS A 149 24.94 -15.61 -4.34
CA LYS A 149 25.94 -14.52 -4.33
C LYS A 149 25.59 -13.43 -3.32
N LEU A 150 24.33 -12.99 -3.29
CA LEU A 150 23.84 -12.01 -2.31
C LEU A 150 23.95 -12.56 -0.87
N THR A 151 23.51 -13.81 -0.67
CA THR A 151 23.51 -14.45 0.66
C THR A 151 24.92 -14.61 1.20
N GLN A 152 25.86 -15.05 0.36
CA GLN A 152 27.28 -15.13 0.70
C GLN A 152 27.84 -13.76 1.11
N TRP A 153 27.55 -12.72 0.33
CA TRP A 153 28.03 -11.36 0.63
C TRP A 153 27.46 -10.83 1.97
N LEU A 154 26.17 -11.08 2.24
CA LEU A 154 25.54 -10.70 3.51
C LEU A 154 26.11 -11.49 4.70
N LEU A 155 26.49 -12.74 4.50
CA LEU A 155 27.04 -13.60 5.54
C LEU A 155 28.55 -13.47 5.71
N SER A 156 29.24 -12.75 4.83
CA SER A 156 30.69 -12.63 4.89
C SER A 156 31.19 -12.06 6.22
N LYS A 157 32.35 -12.57 6.67
CA LYS A 157 33.04 -12.09 7.88
C LYS A 157 33.48 -10.62 7.79
N ASP A 158 33.63 -10.09 6.58
CA ASP A 158 34.11 -8.72 6.33
C ASP A 158 33.01 -7.66 6.54
N ARG A 159 31.87 -8.04 7.14
CA ARG A 159 30.79 -7.13 7.51
C ARG A 159 30.99 -6.67 8.95
N GLU A 160 30.84 -5.37 9.19
CA GLU A 160 30.91 -4.78 10.54
C GLU A 160 29.85 -5.36 11.47
N THR A 161 28.68 -5.70 10.93
CA THR A 161 27.57 -6.33 11.65
C THR A 161 27.34 -7.74 11.15
N GLN A 162 27.19 -8.69 12.08
CA GLN A 162 26.86 -10.07 11.74
C GLN A 162 25.36 -10.23 11.52
N TYR A 163 24.95 -10.28 10.25
CA TYR A 163 23.56 -10.48 9.87
C TYR A 163 23.14 -11.95 9.97
N THR A 164 21.89 -12.17 10.37
CA THR A 164 21.16 -13.43 10.16
C THR A 164 20.35 -13.31 8.87
N VAL A 165 20.57 -14.20 7.92
CA VAL A 165 19.93 -14.13 6.60
C VAL A 165 18.92 -15.25 6.46
N TYR A 166 17.69 -14.90 6.13
CA TYR A 166 16.61 -15.84 5.84
C TYR A 166 16.41 -15.94 4.33
N VAL A 167 16.56 -17.15 3.79
CA VAL A 167 16.25 -17.49 2.39
C VAL A 167 15.10 -18.48 2.31
N GLU A 168 14.46 -18.61 1.16
CA GLU A 168 13.29 -19.48 1.03
C GLU A 168 13.66 -20.96 1.26
N LYS A 169 12.83 -21.70 1.99
CA LYS A 169 13.09 -23.09 2.40
C LYS A 169 13.39 -24.03 1.23
N ARG A 170 12.82 -23.77 0.04
CA ARG A 170 13.11 -24.55 -1.18
C ARG A 170 14.58 -24.51 -1.59
N LEU A 171 15.32 -23.46 -1.22
CA LEU A 171 16.74 -23.30 -1.57
C LEU A 171 17.67 -24.14 -0.70
N LYS A 172 17.17 -24.70 0.40
CA LYS A 172 17.98 -25.49 1.35
C LYS A 172 18.67 -26.66 0.66
N ASP A 173 17.91 -27.40 -0.15
CA ASP A 173 18.34 -28.62 -0.82
C ASP A 173 18.62 -28.37 -2.32
N ASP A 174 18.67 -27.10 -2.75
CA ASP A 174 18.92 -26.72 -4.14
C ASP A 174 20.41 -26.82 -4.49
N LYS A 175 20.71 -27.49 -5.61
CA LYS A 175 22.08 -27.76 -6.06
C LYS A 175 22.84 -26.51 -6.49
N GLN A 176 22.17 -25.52 -7.06
CA GLN A 176 22.80 -24.26 -7.50
C GLN A 176 22.97 -23.30 -6.33
N PHE A 177 22.05 -23.34 -5.35
CA PHE A 177 22.22 -22.58 -4.13
C PHE A 177 23.37 -23.12 -3.28
N ASP A 178 23.60 -24.44 -3.29
CA ASP A 178 24.73 -25.13 -2.67
C ASP A 178 24.99 -24.71 -1.21
N THR A 179 24.02 -24.96 -0.34
CA THR A 179 24.11 -24.62 1.09
C THR A 179 25.38 -25.18 1.74
N ALA A 180 25.80 -26.40 1.36
CA ALA A 180 26.99 -27.03 1.91
C ALA A 180 28.27 -26.29 1.51
N GLY A 181 28.44 -25.98 0.22
CA GLY A 181 29.57 -25.18 -0.25
C GLY A 181 29.57 -23.77 0.33
N LEU A 182 28.39 -23.17 0.60
CA LEU A 182 28.31 -21.87 1.26
C LEU A 182 28.95 -21.90 2.67
N PHE A 183 28.73 -22.96 3.44
CA PHE A 183 29.35 -23.11 4.76
C PHE A 183 30.85 -23.39 4.71
N VAL A 184 31.34 -23.97 3.61
CA VAL A 184 32.78 -24.13 3.35
C VAL A 184 33.41 -22.77 3.03
N ASP A 185 32.78 -22.01 2.13
CA ASP A 185 33.26 -20.68 1.72
C ASP A 185 33.21 -19.67 2.88
N GLU A 186 32.15 -19.72 3.69
CA GLU A 186 31.90 -18.82 4.81
C GLU A 186 31.54 -19.61 6.10
N PRO A 187 32.54 -20.11 6.86
CA PRO A 187 32.30 -20.90 8.07
C PRO A 187 31.45 -20.18 9.13
N THR A 188 31.56 -18.85 9.16
CA THR A 188 30.80 -17.98 10.08
C THR A 188 29.31 -17.93 9.76
N ALA A 189 28.87 -18.44 8.60
CA ALA A 189 27.46 -18.51 8.23
C ALA A 189 26.67 -19.53 9.07
N THR A 190 27.35 -20.47 9.72
CA THR A 190 26.73 -21.50 10.57
C THR A 190 25.89 -20.85 11.68
N GLY A 191 24.61 -21.19 11.74
CA GLY A 191 23.64 -20.60 12.70
C GLY A 191 23.07 -19.24 12.29
N ARG A 192 23.65 -18.56 11.29
CA ARG A 192 23.18 -17.27 10.75
C ARG A 192 22.41 -17.40 9.45
N LEU A 193 22.66 -18.43 8.64
CA LEU A 193 21.78 -18.80 7.53
C LEU A 193 20.56 -19.56 8.05
N LYS A 194 19.37 -19.04 7.78
CA LYS A 194 18.08 -19.63 8.14
C LYS A 194 17.18 -19.73 6.93
N PHE A 195 16.15 -20.56 7.06
CA PHE A 195 15.20 -20.84 5.99
C PHE A 195 13.80 -20.43 6.41
N TRP A 196 13.10 -19.67 5.56
CA TRP A 196 11.73 -19.24 5.81
C TRP A 196 10.73 -20.02 4.95
N ASP A 197 9.53 -20.21 5.49
CA ASP A 197 8.33 -20.66 4.78
C ASP A 197 7.16 -19.74 5.12
N LEU A 198 6.00 -19.96 4.48
CA LEU A 198 4.82 -19.10 4.64
C LEU A 198 4.35 -19.05 6.10
N GLN A 199 4.44 -20.19 6.81
CA GLN A 199 4.03 -20.29 8.21
C GLN A 199 4.89 -19.40 9.11
N LEU A 200 6.22 -19.43 8.95
CA LEU A 200 7.13 -18.57 9.73
C LEU A 200 6.80 -17.08 9.56
N VAL A 201 6.54 -16.65 8.32
CA VAL A 201 6.25 -15.24 8.02
C VAL A 201 4.90 -14.81 8.62
N GLN A 202 3.90 -15.68 8.57
CA GLN A 202 2.57 -15.41 9.12
C GLN A 202 2.58 -15.36 10.66
N GLU A 203 3.28 -16.29 11.31
CA GLU A 203 3.33 -16.38 12.77
C GLU A 203 4.26 -15.35 13.40
N LYS A 204 5.42 -15.10 12.78
CA LYS A 204 6.47 -14.24 13.34
C LYS A 204 6.98 -13.17 12.35
N PRO A 205 6.10 -12.31 11.82
CA PRO A 205 6.49 -11.25 10.87
C PRO A 205 7.47 -10.23 11.47
N HIS A 206 7.47 -10.11 12.80
CA HIS A 206 8.37 -9.23 13.56
C HIS A 206 9.82 -9.73 13.63
N THR A 207 10.11 -10.92 13.11
CA THR A 207 11.46 -11.52 13.12
C THR A 207 12.41 -10.82 12.16
N PHE A 208 11.90 -10.04 11.20
CA PHE A 208 12.67 -9.50 10.09
C PHE A 208 12.77 -7.98 10.19
N ASP A 209 14.01 -7.46 10.17
CA ASP A 209 14.28 -6.02 10.25
C ASP A 209 14.29 -5.36 8.86
N PHE A 210 14.66 -6.12 7.82
CA PHE A 210 14.85 -5.62 6.47
C PHE A 210 14.54 -6.70 5.43
N VAL A 211 13.88 -6.32 4.33
CA VAL A 211 13.55 -7.23 3.22
C VAL A 211 14.35 -6.82 1.97
N VAL A 212 14.98 -7.79 1.32
CA VAL A 212 15.63 -7.61 0.03
C VAL A 212 14.92 -8.48 -1.00
N THR A 213 14.41 -7.88 -2.08
CA THR A 213 13.76 -8.64 -3.16
C THR A 213 14.63 -8.68 -4.42
N LEU A 214 14.77 -9.86 -5.04
CA LEU A 214 15.41 -10.04 -6.35
C LEU A 214 14.37 -10.45 -7.39
N GLY A 215 14.06 -9.55 -8.33
CA GLY A 215 13.10 -9.80 -9.40
C GLY A 215 12.45 -8.53 -9.93
N GLY A 216 11.26 -8.66 -10.52
CA GLY A 216 10.45 -7.51 -10.98
C GLY A 216 9.38 -7.09 -9.97
N ASP A 217 8.49 -6.17 -10.37
CA ASP A 217 7.39 -5.64 -9.55
C ASP A 217 6.50 -6.74 -8.94
N GLY A 218 6.27 -7.86 -9.65
CA GLY A 218 5.52 -9.00 -9.10
C GLY A 218 6.15 -9.66 -7.87
N THR A 219 7.46 -9.54 -7.69
CA THR A 219 8.19 -9.98 -6.48
C THR A 219 7.93 -9.04 -5.31
N VAL A 220 7.81 -7.74 -5.58
CA VAL A 220 7.45 -6.72 -4.58
C VAL A 220 6.00 -6.90 -4.13
N LEU A 221 5.08 -7.18 -5.07
CA LEU A 221 3.71 -7.58 -4.73
C LEU A 221 3.68 -8.85 -3.87
N TYR A 222 4.61 -9.78 -4.11
CA TYR A 222 4.71 -10.97 -3.25
C TYR A 222 5.17 -10.63 -1.85
N ALA A 223 6.14 -9.72 -1.69
CA ALA A 223 6.53 -9.23 -0.39
C ALA A 223 5.33 -8.59 0.34
N SER A 224 4.57 -7.72 -0.33
CA SER A 224 3.35 -7.13 0.26
C SER A 224 2.34 -8.20 0.69
N TRP A 225 2.15 -9.23 -0.15
CA TRP A 225 1.25 -10.35 0.12
C TRP A 225 1.69 -11.19 1.32
N LEU A 226 2.98 -11.48 1.47
CA LEU A 226 3.52 -12.22 2.60
C LEU A 226 3.32 -11.46 3.93
N PHE A 227 3.44 -10.13 3.90
CA PHE A 227 3.31 -9.27 5.08
C PHE A 227 1.93 -8.59 5.16
N GLN A 228 0.90 -9.37 5.51
CA GLN A 228 -0.49 -8.90 5.67
C GLN A 228 -0.72 -7.91 6.84
N ARG A 229 0.32 -7.52 7.57
CA ARG A 229 0.27 -6.52 8.65
C ARG A 229 1.46 -5.59 8.54
N VAL A 230 2.33 -5.61 9.53
CA VAL A 230 3.57 -4.84 9.60
C VAL A 230 4.53 -5.34 8.51
N VAL A 231 5.02 -4.40 7.70
CA VAL A 231 5.94 -4.66 6.58
C VAL A 231 7.31 -4.06 6.93
N PRO A 232 8.39 -4.84 7.02
CA PRO A 232 9.73 -4.29 7.17
C PRO A 232 10.11 -3.44 5.93
N PRO A 233 11.05 -2.49 6.04
CA PRO A 233 11.58 -1.78 4.87
C PRO A 233 12.01 -2.74 3.76
N VAL A 234 11.51 -2.51 2.55
CA VAL A 234 11.74 -3.37 1.39
C VAL A 234 12.65 -2.67 0.40
N LEU A 235 13.81 -3.27 0.11
CA LEU A 235 14.73 -2.85 -0.93
C LEU A 235 14.65 -3.81 -2.11
N SER A 236 14.30 -3.28 -3.28
CA SER A 236 13.92 -4.09 -4.43
C SER A 236 14.91 -3.95 -5.59
N PHE A 237 15.65 -5.02 -5.88
CA PHE A 237 16.57 -5.09 -7.02
C PHE A 237 15.89 -5.64 -8.27
N ALA A 238 16.01 -4.89 -9.36
CA ALA A 238 15.71 -5.33 -10.72
C ALA A 238 16.86 -6.18 -11.28
N LEU A 239 16.51 -7.16 -12.10
CA LEU A 239 17.44 -8.11 -12.76
C LEU A 239 17.42 -7.98 -14.29
N GLY A 240 16.83 -6.88 -14.78
CA GLY A 240 16.59 -6.60 -16.18
C GLY A 240 16.09 -5.17 -16.30
N SER A 241 14.96 -4.95 -16.97
CA SER A 241 14.33 -3.63 -17.01
C SER A 241 13.85 -3.19 -15.62
N LEU A 242 14.18 -1.96 -15.22
CA LEU A 242 13.63 -1.32 -14.03
C LEU A 242 12.11 -1.15 -14.17
N GLY A 243 11.35 -1.67 -13.19
CA GLY A 243 9.91 -1.46 -13.02
C GLY A 243 9.59 -0.19 -12.22
N PHE A 244 8.33 -0.06 -11.79
CA PHE A 244 7.87 1.07 -10.98
C PHE A 244 8.12 0.89 -9.48
N LEU A 245 8.40 -0.34 -9.04
CA LEU A 245 8.69 -0.70 -7.65
C LEU A 245 10.13 -1.19 -7.44
N THR A 246 10.79 -1.65 -8.50
CA THR A 246 12.18 -2.12 -8.47
C THR A 246 13.12 -1.02 -8.93
N ASN A 247 13.63 -0.24 -7.97
CA ASN A 247 14.36 1.00 -8.26
C ASN A 247 15.88 0.84 -8.23
N PHE A 248 16.39 -0.34 -7.86
CA PHE A 248 17.82 -0.62 -7.75
C PHE A 248 18.26 -1.65 -8.77
N ASP A 249 19.43 -1.43 -9.36
CA ASP A 249 20.06 -2.42 -10.25
C ASP A 249 20.88 -3.42 -9.41
N PHE A 250 20.66 -4.71 -9.62
CA PHE A 250 21.40 -5.76 -8.92
C PHE A 250 22.90 -5.75 -9.24
N GLU A 251 23.34 -5.22 -10.38
CA GLU A 251 24.79 -5.12 -10.69
C GLU A 251 25.56 -4.37 -9.59
N HIS A 252 24.90 -3.41 -8.95
CA HIS A 252 25.49 -2.54 -7.94
C HIS A 252 25.11 -2.92 -6.49
N PHE A 253 24.58 -4.14 -6.27
CA PHE A 253 23.95 -4.52 -5.00
C PHE A 253 24.84 -4.33 -3.76
N GLN A 254 26.15 -4.57 -3.87
CA GLN A 254 27.10 -4.47 -2.76
C GLN A 254 27.25 -3.03 -2.27
N SER A 255 27.37 -2.09 -3.21
CA SER A 255 27.44 -0.66 -2.91
C SER A 255 26.10 -0.17 -2.35
N THR A 256 25.00 -0.53 -3.02
CA THR A 256 23.65 -0.14 -2.59
C THR A 256 23.32 -0.61 -1.18
N LEU A 257 23.53 -1.88 -0.86
CA LEU A 257 23.26 -2.41 0.49
C LEU A 257 24.27 -1.90 1.52
N GLY A 258 25.54 -1.71 1.12
CA GLY A 258 26.54 -1.09 1.98
C GLY A 258 26.11 0.31 2.42
N THR A 259 25.81 1.19 1.48
CA THR A 259 25.29 2.54 1.78
C THR A 259 24.02 2.48 2.60
N ALA A 260 23.06 1.60 2.24
CA ALA A 260 21.79 1.47 2.97
C ALA A 260 21.98 1.09 4.45
N PHE A 261 22.91 0.18 4.75
CA PHE A 261 23.15 -0.27 6.13
C PHE A 261 24.06 0.69 6.93
N HIS A 262 25.05 1.33 6.30
CA HIS A 262 25.97 2.24 6.99
C HIS A 262 25.41 3.67 7.14
N GLU A 263 24.94 4.27 6.04
CA GLU A 263 24.43 5.65 6.00
C GLU A 263 22.94 5.74 6.31
N GLY A 264 22.20 4.64 6.17
CA GLY A 264 20.75 4.60 6.29
C GLY A 264 20.02 4.74 4.96
N VAL A 265 18.69 4.66 5.04
CA VAL A 265 17.78 4.63 3.89
C VAL A 265 16.72 5.72 3.96
N THR A 266 16.27 6.18 2.80
CA THR A 266 15.05 6.98 2.68
C THR A 266 13.88 6.05 2.36
N LEU A 267 12.73 6.26 2.99
CA LEU A 267 11.55 5.42 2.80
C LEU A 267 10.45 6.19 2.06
N SER A 268 9.86 5.53 1.06
CA SER A 268 8.63 5.92 0.38
C SER A 268 7.51 5.00 0.87
N LEU A 269 6.58 5.55 1.65
CA LEU A 269 5.40 4.79 2.09
C LEU A 269 4.36 4.78 0.98
N ARG A 270 3.98 3.58 0.54
CA ARG A 270 2.94 3.37 -0.47
C ARG A 270 1.63 2.97 0.20
N LEU A 271 0.53 3.56 -0.25
CA LEU A 271 -0.82 3.19 0.18
C LEU A 271 -1.07 1.70 -0.13
N ARG A 272 -1.70 1.02 0.81
CA ARG A 272 -2.31 -0.31 0.62
C ARG A 272 -3.80 -0.23 0.88
N PHE A 273 -4.58 -1.13 0.29
CA PHE A 273 -5.96 -1.33 0.70
C PHE A 273 -6.06 -2.47 1.71
N GLU A 274 -6.94 -2.28 2.69
CA GLU A 274 -7.55 -3.36 3.44
C GLU A 274 -8.88 -3.72 2.76
N CYS A 275 -8.97 -4.95 2.26
CA CYS A 275 -10.16 -5.47 1.61
C CYS A 275 -10.77 -6.56 2.49
N THR A 276 -12.05 -6.45 2.83
CA THR A 276 -12.80 -7.50 3.56
C THR A 276 -13.94 -8.01 2.69
N ILE A 277 -13.99 -9.33 2.50
CA ILE A 277 -15.13 -9.99 1.86
C ILE A 277 -16.27 -10.11 2.87
N MET A 278 -17.44 -9.63 2.48
CA MET A 278 -18.67 -9.65 3.27
C MET A 278 -19.64 -10.62 2.59
N ARG A 279 -20.00 -11.67 3.31
CA ARG A 279 -20.91 -12.72 2.85
C ARG A 279 -22.31 -12.42 3.29
N SER A 280 -23.26 -12.54 2.37
CA SER A 280 -24.67 -12.38 2.67
C SER A 280 -25.15 -13.49 3.61
N ARG A 281 -25.86 -13.13 4.68
CA ARG A 281 -26.44 -14.12 5.58
C ARG A 281 -27.68 -14.76 4.95
N PRO A 282 -27.93 -16.05 5.22
CA PRO A 282 -29.21 -16.67 4.88
C PRO A 282 -30.34 -15.99 5.66
N ARG A 283 -31.47 -15.77 4.99
CA ARG A 283 -32.72 -15.29 5.59
C ARG A 283 -33.85 -16.30 5.35
N ASP A 284 -34.87 -16.25 6.20
CA ASP A 284 -36.04 -17.12 6.05
C ASP A 284 -36.79 -16.88 4.73
N LYS A 285 -37.30 -17.95 4.12
CA LYS A 285 -37.88 -17.97 2.77
C LYS A 285 -39.12 -17.09 2.57
N PHE A 286 -39.69 -16.54 3.65
CA PHE A 286 -40.88 -15.70 3.63
C PHE A 286 -40.59 -14.20 3.67
N SER A 287 -39.31 -13.79 3.66
CA SER A 287 -38.94 -12.38 3.62
C SER A 287 -39.21 -11.75 2.24
N ALA A 288 -39.40 -10.44 2.23
CA ALA A 288 -39.44 -9.63 1.01
C ALA A 288 -38.22 -9.91 0.09
N PRO A 289 -38.33 -9.64 -1.22
CA PRO A 289 -37.20 -9.70 -2.14
C PRO A 289 -36.06 -8.83 -1.61
N ARG A 290 -34.83 -9.35 -1.68
CA ARG A 290 -33.66 -8.67 -1.14
C ARG A 290 -33.09 -7.70 -2.15
N ASP A 291 -32.75 -6.51 -1.68
CA ASP A 291 -32.02 -5.51 -2.45
C ASP A 291 -30.75 -5.13 -1.69
N LEU A 292 -29.62 -5.18 -2.38
CA LEU A 292 -28.32 -4.88 -1.79
C LEU A 292 -28.21 -3.38 -1.45
N VAL A 293 -28.86 -2.52 -2.25
CA VAL A 293 -28.89 -1.06 -2.00
C VAL A 293 -29.62 -0.77 -0.69
N GLU A 294 -30.79 -1.35 -0.48
CA GLU A 294 -31.56 -1.19 0.76
C GLU A 294 -30.82 -1.75 1.98
N GLU A 295 -30.19 -2.92 1.83
CA GLU A 295 -29.41 -3.54 2.91
C GLU A 295 -28.19 -2.71 3.33
N LEU A 296 -27.55 -2.00 2.40
CA LEU A 296 -26.35 -1.21 2.67
C LEU A 296 -26.60 0.26 3.01
N ILE A 297 -27.71 0.86 2.53
CA ILE A 297 -27.98 2.31 2.66
C ILE A 297 -29.28 2.63 3.41
N GLY A 298 -30.24 1.71 3.54
CA GLY A 298 -31.57 2.04 4.09
C GLY A 298 -31.57 2.56 5.54
N GLU A 299 -32.73 2.70 6.17
CA GLU A 299 -32.79 3.06 7.61
C GLU A 299 -32.38 1.89 8.52
N GLU A 300 -31.88 2.20 9.73
CA GLU A 300 -31.40 1.22 10.70
C GLU A 300 -32.56 0.45 11.36
N SER A 301 -32.46 -0.88 11.43
CA SER A 301 -33.23 -1.69 12.39
C SER A 301 -32.23 -2.35 13.35
N GLU A 302 -32.52 -2.30 14.65
CA GLU A 302 -31.54 -2.55 15.72
C GLU A 302 -30.90 -3.96 15.71
N ASP A 303 -31.47 -4.93 14.98
CA ASP A 303 -31.11 -6.36 15.05
C ASP A 303 -30.64 -7.02 13.75
N ASP A 304 -30.52 -6.30 12.63
CA ASP A 304 -30.42 -6.94 11.32
C ASP A 304 -29.00 -6.86 10.71
N THR A 305 -28.08 -7.65 11.25
CA THR A 305 -26.76 -7.83 10.63
C THR A 305 -26.89 -8.70 9.37
N THR A 306 -27.11 -8.06 8.22
CA THR A 306 -27.38 -8.74 6.93
C THR A 306 -26.19 -9.53 6.37
N HIS A 307 -24.97 -9.25 6.83
CA HIS A 307 -23.74 -9.84 6.32
C HIS A 307 -22.78 -10.31 7.43
N THR A 308 -21.83 -11.17 7.08
CA THR A 308 -20.70 -11.58 7.93
C THR A 308 -19.37 -11.38 7.21
N PRO A 309 -18.31 -10.92 7.90
CA PRO A 309 -16.97 -10.92 7.34
C PRO A 309 -16.46 -12.36 7.16
N ASP A 310 -15.81 -12.65 6.03
CA ASP A 310 -15.19 -13.94 5.71
C ASP A 310 -13.65 -13.82 5.76
N LYS A 311 -13.03 -13.36 4.67
CA LYS A 311 -11.58 -13.15 4.58
C LYS A 311 -11.22 -11.68 4.48
N MET A 312 -10.02 -11.35 4.93
CA MET A 312 -9.42 -10.02 4.80
C MET A 312 -8.04 -10.11 4.15
N PHE A 313 -7.77 -9.21 3.22
CA PHE A 313 -6.51 -9.09 2.51
C PHE A 313 -5.98 -7.65 2.55
N GLN A 314 -4.67 -7.51 2.67
CA GLN A 314 -3.93 -6.28 2.42
C GLN A 314 -3.27 -6.36 1.04
N ILE A 315 -3.59 -5.40 0.18
CA ILE A 315 -3.12 -5.35 -1.21
C ILE A 315 -2.41 -4.02 -1.51
N LEU A 316 -1.46 -4.04 -2.43
CA LEU A 316 -0.65 -2.88 -2.80
C LEU A 316 -1.15 -2.18 -4.06
N ASN A 317 -1.55 -2.91 -5.08
CA ASN A 317 -1.95 -2.35 -6.37
C ASN A 317 -3.45 -2.19 -6.46
N ASP A 318 -4.18 -3.29 -6.60
CA ASP A 318 -5.57 -3.25 -7.00
C ASP A 318 -6.37 -4.48 -6.58
N ILE A 319 -7.68 -4.25 -6.45
CA ILE A 319 -8.69 -5.30 -6.41
C ILE A 319 -9.51 -5.21 -7.69
N VAL A 320 -9.65 -6.35 -8.35
CA VAL A 320 -10.43 -6.49 -9.57
C VAL A 320 -11.64 -7.35 -9.27
N ILE A 321 -12.83 -6.86 -9.53
CA ILE A 321 -14.06 -7.65 -9.48
C ILE A 321 -14.54 -7.84 -10.90
N ASP A 322 -14.44 -9.07 -11.40
CA ASP A 322 -14.74 -9.42 -12.79
C ASP A 322 -15.80 -10.53 -12.93
N ARG A 323 -16.34 -10.70 -14.13
CA ARG A 323 -17.33 -11.74 -14.47
C ARG A 323 -16.82 -13.18 -14.35
N GLY A 324 -15.50 -13.34 -14.28
CA GLY A 324 -14.82 -14.61 -14.30
C GLY A 324 -15.06 -15.50 -15.49
N PRO A 325 -15.27 -16.81 -15.28
CA PRO A 325 -15.46 -17.74 -16.40
C PRO A 325 -16.79 -17.52 -17.11
N ASN A 326 -17.70 -16.72 -16.56
CA ASN A 326 -19.02 -16.51 -17.11
C ASN A 326 -18.95 -15.78 -18.45
N PRO A 327 -19.65 -16.24 -19.50
CA PRO A 327 -19.62 -15.62 -20.83
C PRO A 327 -20.43 -14.31 -20.89
N THR A 328 -21.32 -14.08 -19.93
CA THR A 328 -22.12 -12.87 -19.81
C THR A 328 -21.42 -11.80 -18.98
N MET A 329 -21.72 -10.53 -19.25
CA MET A 329 -21.22 -9.41 -18.45
C MET A 329 -21.64 -9.52 -16.98
N SER A 330 -20.78 -9.05 -16.08
CA SER A 330 -21.08 -8.94 -14.66
C SER A 330 -22.03 -7.76 -14.39
N SER A 331 -22.87 -7.90 -13.36
CA SER A 331 -23.61 -6.78 -12.77
C SER A 331 -22.98 -6.48 -11.42
N ILE A 332 -22.54 -5.24 -11.23
CA ILE A 332 -21.77 -4.82 -10.06
C ILE A 332 -22.36 -3.52 -9.52
N GLU A 333 -22.59 -3.45 -8.22
CA GLU A 333 -23.02 -2.22 -7.55
C GLU A 333 -21.87 -1.63 -6.73
N ILE A 334 -21.71 -0.32 -6.85
CA ILE A 334 -20.62 0.42 -6.22
C ILE A 334 -21.24 1.42 -5.25
N PHE A 335 -20.73 1.42 -4.03
CA PHE A 335 -21.14 2.28 -2.95
C PHE A 335 -19.91 3.02 -2.41
N GLY A 336 -20.08 4.28 -2.07
CA GLY A 336 -19.06 5.09 -1.41
C GLY A 336 -19.61 5.66 -0.11
N ASP A 337 -18.94 5.36 1.00
CA ASP A 337 -19.45 5.61 2.34
C ASP A 337 -20.89 5.07 2.47
N ASP A 338 -21.89 5.95 2.58
CA ASP A 338 -23.30 5.58 2.77
C ASP A 338 -24.17 6.00 1.57
N GLU A 339 -23.54 6.16 0.40
CA GLU A 339 -24.20 6.52 -0.86
C GLU A 339 -24.01 5.43 -1.92
N HIS A 340 -25.05 5.22 -2.74
CA HIS A 340 -24.97 4.40 -3.94
C HIS A 340 -24.38 5.25 -5.05
N PHE A 341 -23.24 4.84 -5.60
CA PHE A 341 -22.59 5.59 -6.66
C PHE A 341 -23.22 5.25 -8.00
N THR A 342 -23.18 3.98 -8.37
CA THR A 342 -23.73 3.51 -9.63
C THR A 342 -23.75 1.99 -9.68
N SER A 343 -24.57 1.45 -10.59
CA SER A 343 -24.57 0.05 -10.96
C SER A 343 -23.97 -0.10 -12.36
N VAL A 344 -22.96 -0.96 -12.48
CA VAL A 344 -22.13 -1.14 -13.67
C VAL A 344 -22.43 -2.50 -14.30
N GLN A 345 -22.66 -2.49 -15.61
CA GLN A 345 -22.63 -3.69 -16.44
C GLN A 345 -21.36 -3.67 -17.29
N ALA A 346 -20.45 -4.60 -17.00
CA ALA A 346 -19.10 -4.61 -17.56
C ALA A 346 -18.47 -6.01 -17.48
N ASP A 347 -17.31 -6.19 -18.10
CA ASP A 347 -16.46 -7.35 -17.81
C ASP A 347 -16.00 -7.33 -16.34
N GLY A 348 -15.86 -6.13 -15.76
CA GLY A 348 -15.59 -5.96 -14.34
C GLY A 348 -15.30 -4.51 -13.95
N VAL A 349 -14.79 -4.33 -12.73
CA VAL A 349 -14.30 -3.07 -12.20
C VAL A 349 -12.98 -3.27 -11.46
N CYS A 350 -12.08 -2.31 -11.60
CA CYS A 350 -10.78 -2.26 -10.95
C CYS A 350 -10.75 -1.08 -9.97
N VAL A 351 -10.45 -1.36 -8.72
CA VAL A 351 -10.20 -0.36 -7.67
C VAL A 351 -8.71 -0.40 -7.34
N ALA A 352 -7.98 0.67 -7.66
CA ALA A 352 -6.53 0.72 -7.59
C ALA A 352 -6.02 1.82 -6.65
N THR A 353 -4.91 1.53 -5.98
CA THR A 353 -4.11 2.53 -5.28
C THR A 353 -3.36 3.39 -6.30
N PRO A 354 -2.75 4.52 -5.90
CA PRO A 354 -1.87 5.29 -6.77
C PRO A 354 -0.69 4.47 -7.29
N THR A 355 -0.21 3.48 -6.51
CA THR A 355 0.83 2.55 -6.95
C THR A 355 0.31 1.59 -8.03
N GLY A 356 -0.93 1.09 -7.87
CA GLY A 356 -1.61 0.26 -8.88
C GLY A 356 -2.04 1.01 -10.15
N SER A 357 -1.94 2.35 -10.18
CA SER A 357 -2.31 3.16 -11.35
C SER A 357 -1.47 2.86 -12.60
N THR A 358 -0.28 2.27 -12.45
CA THR A 358 0.61 1.83 -13.53
C THR A 358 0.45 0.35 -13.88
N ALA A 359 -0.42 -0.39 -13.16
CA ALA A 359 -0.63 -1.82 -13.32
C ALA A 359 -1.90 -2.09 -14.14
N TYR A 360 -2.79 -2.96 -13.66
CA TYR A 360 -3.96 -3.38 -14.42
C TYR A 360 -4.95 -2.22 -14.67
N SER A 361 -5.04 -1.27 -13.73
CA SER A 361 -5.82 -0.04 -13.92
C SER A 361 -5.41 0.75 -15.16
N LEU A 362 -4.11 0.82 -15.49
CA LEU A 362 -3.63 1.53 -16.69
C LEU A 362 -4.12 0.84 -17.97
N ALA A 363 -4.02 -0.50 -18.00
CA ALA A 363 -4.46 -1.32 -19.13
C ALA A 363 -5.99 -1.22 -19.36
N ALA A 364 -6.76 -1.04 -18.28
CA ALA A 364 -8.20 -0.81 -18.35
C ALA A 364 -8.60 0.64 -18.75
N GLY A 365 -7.63 1.52 -19.01
CA GLY A 365 -7.88 2.91 -19.41
C GLY A 365 -7.95 3.90 -18.24
N GLY A 366 -7.50 3.52 -17.05
CA GLY A 366 -7.35 4.39 -15.89
C GLY A 366 -6.20 5.41 -16.06
N SER A 367 -6.22 6.44 -15.21
CA SER A 367 -5.19 7.49 -15.24
C SER A 367 -3.95 7.12 -14.41
N LEU A 368 -2.78 7.59 -14.83
CA LEU A 368 -1.57 7.52 -14.01
C LEU A 368 -1.67 8.46 -12.81
N SER A 369 -1.28 7.98 -11.64
CA SER A 369 -1.26 8.78 -10.40
C SER A 369 0.11 8.70 -9.74
N HIS A 370 0.57 9.83 -9.20
CA HIS A 370 1.81 9.86 -8.43
C HIS A 370 1.63 9.06 -7.12
N PRO A 371 2.61 8.25 -6.67
CA PRO A 371 2.45 7.37 -5.51
C PRO A 371 2.16 8.10 -4.18
N GLU A 372 2.51 9.38 -4.08
CA GLU A 372 2.21 10.22 -2.90
C GLU A 372 0.80 10.83 -2.92
N ASN A 373 0.04 10.69 -4.01
CA ASN A 373 -1.31 11.24 -4.09
C ASN A 373 -2.26 10.44 -3.17
N PRO A 374 -3.05 11.09 -2.30
CA PRO A 374 -3.93 10.42 -1.36
C PRO A 374 -5.28 10.08 -2.01
N VAL A 375 -5.27 9.21 -3.01
CA VAL A 375 -6.44 8.91 -3.85
C VAL A 375 -6.66 7.42 -4.07
N ILE A 376 -7.90 7.05 -4.36
CA ILE A 376 -8.34 5.76 -4.88
C ILE A 376 -8.75 5.96 -6.33
N LEU A 377 -8.33 5.07 -7.22
CA LEU A 377 -8.72 5.07 -8.62
C LEU A 377 -9.78 3.99 -8.86
N LEU A 378 -10.86 4.33 -9.54
CA LEU A 378 -11.95 3.42 -9.90
C LEU A 378 -12.08 3.40 -11.42
N THR A 379 -11.84 2.24 -12.05
CA THR A 379 -11.83 2.07 -13.50
C THR A 379 -12.70 0.87 -13.88
N ALA A 380 -13.70 1.04 -14.75
CA ALA A 380 -14.46 -0.09 -15.27
C ALA A 380 -13.71 -0.78 -16.42
N ILE A 381 -13.89 -2.10 -16.53
CA ILE A 381 -13.23 -2.95 -17.54
C ILE A 381 -14.28 -3.26 -18.61
N CYS A 382 -14.09 -2.72 -19.82
CA CYS A 382 -14.99 -2.94 -20.97
C CYS A 382 -16.47 -2.72 -20.60
N ALA A 383 -16.79 -1.57 -20.00
CA ALA A 383 -18.15 -1.26 -19.57
C ALA A 383 -19.12 -1.09 -20.74
N HIS A 384 -20.29 -1.72 -20.63
CA HIS A 384 -21.42 -1.48 -21.51
C HIS A 384 -22.26 -0.28 -21.05
N THR A 385 -22.07 0.16 -19.80
CA THR A 385 -22.59 1.43 -19.30
C THR A 385 -21.86 2.61 -19.97
N LEU A 386 -22.49 3.22 -20.99
CA LEU A 386 -21.89 4.25 -21.85
C LEU A 386 -21.33 5.49 -21.12
N ASN A 387 -21.84 5.78 -19.93
CA ASN A 387 -21.46 6.98 -19.16
C ASN A 387 -20.35 6.72 -18.13
N PHE A 388 -19.86 5.48 -18.00
CA PHE A 388 -18.84 5.19 -17.00
C PHE A 388 -17.47 5.71 -17.46
N ARG A 389 -16.89 6.63 -16.69
CA ARG A 389 -15.52 7.15 -16.88
C ARG A 389 -14.66 6.77 -15.66
N PRO A 390 -13.33 6.64 -15.80
CA PRO A 390 -12.47 6.46 -14.64
C PRO A 390 -12.67 7.58 -13.61
N ILE A 391 -12.81 7.21 -12.34
CA ILE A 391 -13.10 8.13 -11.23
C ILE A 391 -11.91 8.14 -10.27
N ILE A 392 -11.56 9.33 -9.77
CA ILE A 392 -10.57 9.51 -8.71
C ILE A 392 -11.31 9.94 -7.45
N LEU A 393 -11.12 9.19 -6.37
CA LEU A 393 -11.80 9.36 -5.08
C LEU A 393 -10.77 9.63 -3.98
N PRO A 394 -11.14 10.28 -2.86
CA PRO A 394 -10.23 10.47 -1.73
C PRO A 394 -9.88 9.15 -1.05
N ASP A 395 -8.67 9.03 -0.50
CA ASP A 395 -8.20 7.85 0.27
C ASP A 395 -8.97 7.57 1.58
N THR A 396 -9.79 8.51 2.03
CA THR A 396 -10.61 8.41 3.25
C THR A 396 -11.97 7.77 3.03
N ILE A 397 -12.41 7.60 1.77
CA ILE A 397 -13.69 6.96 1.46
C ILE A 397 -13.63 5.45 1.72
N VAL A 398 -14.73 4.88 2.19
CA VAL A 398 -14.90 3.42 2.20
C VAL A 398 -15.73 3.01 0.99
N LEU A 399 -15.11 2.27 0.08
CA LEU A 399 -15.81 1.70 -1.06
C LEU A 399 -16.40 0.34 -0.70
N ARG A 400 -17.62 0.07 -1.14
CA ARG A 400 -18.21 -1.27 -1.14
C ARG A 400 -18.55 -1.61 -2.57
N VAL A 401 -18.10 -2.77 -3.03
CA VAL A 401 -18.34 -3.23 -4.40
C VAL A 401 -18.95 -4.63 -4.31
N GLY A 402 -20.20 -4.74 -4.75
CA GLY A 402 -21.02 -5.93 -4.53
C GLY A 402 -21.71 -6.46 -5.76
N VAL A 403 -22.16 -7.71 -5.66
CA VAL A 403 -22.96 -8.37 -6.68
C VAL A 403 -24.43 -8.26 -6.24
N PRO A 404 -25.32 -7.61 -7.02
CA PRO A 404 -26.71 -7.46 -6.61
C PRO A 404 -27.43 -8.82 -6.57
N TYR A 405 -28.47 -8.95 -5.74
CA TYR A 405 -29.23 -10.21 -5.59
C TYR A 405 -29.89 -10.69 -6.90
N ASN A 406 -30.24 -9.78 -7.79
CA ASN A 406 -30.84 -10.08 -9.09
C ASN A 406 -29.80 -10.34 -10.20
N ALA A 407 -28.50 -10.37 -9.86
CA ALA A 407 -27.45 -10.71 -10.82
C ALA A 407 -27.65 -12.13 -11.36
N ARG A 408 -27.47 -12.28 -12.68
CA ARG A 408 -27.64 -13.59 -13.35
C ARG A 408 -26.51 -14.57 -13.05
N THR A 409 -25.34 -14.06 -12.70
CA THR A 409 -24.12 -14.85 -12.47
C THR A 409 -23.35 -14.28 -11.28
N SER A 410 -22.52 -15.11 -10.66
CA SER A 410 -21.51 -14.67 -9.71
C SER A 410 -20.45 -13.79 -10.37
N SER A 411 -19.71 -13.06 -9.54
CA SER A 411 -18.50 -12.34 -9.93
C SER A 411 -17.31 -12.88 -9.13
N TRP A 412 -16.10 -12.44 -9.45
CA TRP A 412 -14.88 -12.90 -8.80
C TRP A 412 -14.01 -11.72 -8.40
N ALA A 413 -13.61 -11.66 -7.14
CA ALA A 413 -12.66 -10.69 -6.62
C ALA A 413 -11.24 -11.26 -6.69
N ALA A 414 -10.34 -10.56 -7.40
CA ALA A 414 -8.91 -10.84 -7.44
C ALA A 414 -8.13 -9.77 -6.67
N PHE A 415 -7.21 -10.20 -5.81
CA PHE A 415 -6.41 -9.33 -4.92
C PHE A 415 -4.95 -9.30 -5.39
N ASP A 416 -4.45 -8.15 -5.86
CA ASP A 416 -3.12 -7.99 -6.47
C ASP A 416 -2.81 -9.02 -7.58
N GLY A 417 -3.86 -9.54 -8.26
CA GLY A 417 -3.74 -10.59 -9.27
C GLY A 417 -3.27 -11.96 -8.74
N ARG A 418 -3.35 -12.23 -7.43
CA ARG A 418 -2.89 -13.50 -6.82
C ARG A 418 -4.02 -14.39 -6.35
N GLU A 419 -4.73 -13.95 -5.31
CA GLU A 419 -5.80 -14.71 -4.70
C GLU A 419 -7.11 -14.32 -5.37
N ARG A 420 -7.96 -15.32 -5.63
CA ARG A 420 -9.23 -15.10 -6.30
C ARG A 420 -10.35 -15.75 -5.49
N MET A 421 -11.39 -14.96 -5.22
CA MET A 421 -12.52 -15.38 -4.41
C MET A 421 -13.81 -15.11 -5.17
N GLU A 422 -14.65 -16.14 -5.31
CA GLU A 422 -15.98 -15.97 -5.89
C GLU A 422 -16.88 -15.16 -4.95
N LEU A 423 -17.65 -14.24 -5.53
CA LEU A 423 -18.68 -13.42 -4.89
C LEU A 423 -20.04 -13.85 -5.45
N HIS A 424 -20.89 -14.39 -4.59
CA HIS A 424 -22.25 -14.77 -4.96
C HIS A 424 -23.16 -13.53 -4.96
N PRO A 425 -24.34 -13.60 -5.62
CA PRO A 425 -25.35 -12.55 -5.48
C PRO A 425 -25.65 -12.24 -4.00
N GLY A 426 -25.56 -10.96 -3.64
CA GLY A 426 -25.62 -10.44 -2.28
C GLY A 426 -24.26 -10.22 -1.61
N ASP A 427 -23.20 -10.90 -2.03
CA ASP A 427 -21.88 -10.69 -1.45
C ASP A 427 -21.26 -9.37 -1.94
N TYR A 428 -20.41 -8.77 -1.10
CA TYR A 428 -19.64 -7.58 -1.48
C TYR A 428 -18.27 -7.55 -0.84
N VAL A 429 -17.40 -6.67 -1.36
CA VAL A 429 -16.09 -6.40 -0.78
C VAL A 429 -16.06 -4.97 -0.25
N THR A 430 -15.69 -4.82 1.02
CA THR A 430 -15.37 -3.52 1.62
C THR A 430 -13.91 -3.19 1.36
N ILE A 431 -13.61 -2.03 0.82
CA ILE A 431 -12.27 -1.56 0.46
C ILE A 431 -12.01 -0.23 1.17
N SER A 432 -10.89 -0.13 1.88
CA SER A 432 -10.50 1.09 2.58
C SER A 432 -8.98 1.23 2.64
N ALA A 433 -8.47 2.44 2.90
CA ALA A 433 -7.06 2.64 3.16
C ALA A 433 -6.58 1.79 4.36
N SER A 434 -5.46 1.10 4.15
CA SER A 434 -4.81 0.30 5.18
C SER A 434 -4.04 1.19 6.15
N ARG A 435 -4.11 0.82 7.44
CA ARG A 435 -3.21 1.38 8.47
C ARG A 435 -1.76 0.92 8.32
N PHE A 436 -1.50 -0.07 7.48
CA PHE A 436 -0.19 -0.66 7.28
C PHE A 436 0.31 -0.33 5.88
N PRO A 437 0.88 0.86 5.65
CA PRO A 437 1.46 1.20 4.36
C PRO A 437 2.67 0.31 4.06
N PHE A 438 2.97 0.15 2.77
CA PHE A 438 4.14 -0.60 2.31
C PHE A 438 5.37 0.32 2.30
N ALA A 439 6.41 -0.04 3.04
CA ALA A 439 7.61 0.77 3.20
C ALA A 439 8.65 0.41 2.13
N ASN A 440 8.64 1.13 1.00
CA ASN A 440 9.63 0.93 -0.05
C ASN A 440 10.89 1.76 0.22
N VAL A 441 12.07 1.17 0.11
CA VAL A 441 13.33 1.91 0.15
C VAL A 441 13.49 2.65 -1.18
N SER A 442 13.72 3.96 -1.12
CA SER A 442 13.95 4.78 -2.31
C SER A 442 15.44 5.09 -2.48
N PRO A 443 15.93 5.23 -3.71
CA PRO A 443 17.26 5.79 -3.96
C PRO A 443 17.41 7.17 -3.29
N SER A 444 18.63 7.54 -2.93
CA SER A 444 18.90 8.81 -2.23
C SER A 444 18.71 10.06 -3.10
N SER A 445 18.48 9.92 -4.41
CA SER A 445 18.19 11.04 -5.31
C SER A 445 16.72 11.51 -5.16
N ALA A 446 16.49 12.81 -5.36
CA ALA A 446 15.24 13.49 -5.01
C ALA A 446 13.96 12.79 -5.54
N ARG A 447 13.02 12.55 -4.61
CA ARG A 447 11.74 11.81 -4.76
C ARG A 447 10.98 12.02 -6.08
N SER A 448 10.89 13.26 -6.55
CA SER A 448 10.10 13.61 -7.73
C SER A 448 10.72 13.09 -9.04
N HIS A 449 12.04 12.95 -9.09
CA HIS A 449 12.72 12.48 -10.29
C HIS A 449 12.55 10.97 -10.50
N ASP A 450 12.48 10.17 -9.44
CA ASP A 450 12.43 8.72 -9.56
C ASP A 450 11.15 8.24 -10.26
N TRP A 451 9.99 8.80 -9.90
CA TRP A 451 8.73 8.43 -10.56
C TRP A 451 8.66 8.92 -12.01
N ILE A 452 9.04 10.17 -12.28
CA ILE A 452 9.05 10.72 -13.65
C ILE A 452 10.03 9.93 -14.54
N GLN A 453 11.22 9.63 -14.02
CA GLN A 453 12.22 8.83 -14.72
C GLN A 453 11.72 7.40 -14.96
N SER A 454 11.01 6.81 -14.00
CA SER A 454 10.41 5.48 -14.16
C SER A 454 9.33 5.48 -15.24
N ILE A 455 8.43 6.47 -15.28
CA ILE A 455 7.48 6.63 -16.41
C ILE A 455 8.22 6.81 -17.73
N SER A 456 9.23 7.69 -17.79
CA SER A 456 9.97 7.93 -19.03
C SER A 456 10.67 6.68 -19.53
N ARG A 457 11.27 5.87 -18.64
CA ARG A 457 11.93 4.61 -18.99
C ARG A 457 10.93 3.51 -19.39
N THR A 458 9.86 3.32 -18.62
CA THR A 458 8.96 2.18 -18.79
C THR A 458 7.91 2.40 -19.88
N LEU A 459 7.45 3.65 -20.06
CA LEU A 459 6.44 4.02 -21.07
C LEU A 459 7.03 4.72 -22.29
N ASN A 460 8.36 4.86 -22.37
CA ASN A 460 9.05 5.67 -23.39
C ASN A 460 8.47 7.09 -23.50
N TRP A 461 8.04 7.66 -22.36
CA TRP A 461 7.44 8.98 -22.29
C TRP A 461 8.47 10.02 -22.73
N ASN A 462 8.08 10.89 -23.67
CA ASN A 462 8.93 11.87 -24.37
C ASN A 462 9.90 11.31 -25.43
N SER A 463 9.72 10.09 -25.91
CA SER A 463 10.50 9.55 -27.05
C SER A 463 10.19 10.21 -28.41
N ARG A 464 9.12 11.01 -28.50
CA ARG A 464 8.72 11.67 -29.75
C ARG A 464 9.70 12.79 -30.12
N GLN A 465 10.13 12.81 -31.39
CA GLN A 465 10.93 13.92 -31.92
C GLN A 465 10.19 15.25 -31.72
N LYS A 466 10.89 16.25 -31.17
CA LYS A 466 10.35 17.61 -31.01
C LYS A 466 9.94 18.14 -32.38
N GLN A 467 8.73 18.67 -32.48
CA GLN A 467 8.28 19.36 -33.69
C GLN A 467 9.24 20.53 -33.95
N LYS A 468 9.74 20.64 -35.19
CA LYS A 468 10.59 21.76 -35.59
C LYS A 468 9.80 23.06 -35.42
N GLY A 469 10.40 24.04 -34.78
CA GLY A 469 9.84 25.38 -34.70
C GLY A 469 9.72 25.99 -36.10
N PHE A 470 8.87 27.01 -36.24
CA PHE A 470 8.86 27.85 -37.44
C PHE A 470 10.18 28.63 -37.50
N ASP A 471 11.09 28.23 -38.40
CA ASP A 471 12.29 29.00 -38.71
C ASP A 471 11.85 30.27 -39.49
N LEU A 472 11.67 31.40 -38.78
CA LEU A 472 11.35 32.69 -39.41
C LEU A 472 12.43 33.18 -40.40
N GLU A 473 13.64 32.62 -40.34
CA GLU A 473 14.76 33.02 -41.20
C GLU A 473 14.73 32.37 -42.60
N LYS A 474 13.94 31.31 -42.84
CA LYS A 474 13.87 30.63 -44.15
C LYS A 474 12.86 31.24 -45.13
N GLY A 475 12.15 32.29 -44.74
CA GLY A 475 11.14 32.96 -45.57
C GLY A 475 11.65 34.11 -46.44
N CYS A 476 12.89 34.59 -46.25
CA CYS A 476 13.36 35.82 -46.92
C CYS A 476 14.23 35.62 -48.16
N ASP A 477 14.63 34.41 -48.53
CA ASP A 477 15.53 34.18 -49.68
C ASP A 477 14.81 33.76 -50.99
N ALA A 478 13.48 33.75 -51.04
CA ALA A 478 12.72 33.34 -52.22
C ALA A 478 12.45 34.47 -53.25
N THR A 479 13.07 35.65 -53.14
CA THR A 479 12.86 36.78 -54.09
C THR A 479 14.11 37.30 -54.81
N LYS A 480 15.24 36.59 -54.76
CA LYS A 480 16.44 36.95 -55.55
C LYS A 480 16.78 35.88 -56.59
N GLY A 481 16.01 35.83 -57.67
CA GLY A 481 16.26 34.91 -58.77
C GLY A 481 15.25 34.96 -59.90
N ALA A 482 14.80 36.15 -60.32
CA ALA A 482 14.07 36.34 -61.57
C ALA A 482 14.15 37.81 -62.02
N THR A 483 15.29 38.20 -62.60
CA THR A 483 15.41 39.28 -63.60
C THR A 483 16.66 39.03 -64.42
#